data_AF-A0A0S7YBR6-F1
#
_entry.id   AF-A0A0S7YBR6-F1
#
_cell.length_a   1.000
_cell.length_b   1.000
_cell.length_c   1.000
_cell.angle_alpha   90.00
_cell.angle_beta   90.00
_cell.angle_gamma   90.00
#
_symmetry.space_group_name_H-M   'P 1'
#
loop_
_entity.id
_entity.type
_entity.pdbx_description
1 polymer ?
#
loop_
_entity_poly.entity_id
_entity_poly.type
_entity_poly.pdbx_seq_one_letter_code
_entity_poly.pdbx_strand_id
1 'polypeptide(L)'
;MAARKVIQTVPVGDEPHGVLTDRSGRHLYVLNTSSDSISVIDTASLAEVKRLEASRSPWSLALSPDGSRLCVTNNLSRFVPFRTPSMSEVTMIDTDRAVVEDRAVVPAANLLQGIDWHPSGRFALITLNRTKNLVPMTRLLQGWTITNGLGIVWRDGRVDQVLLDEPGQCFPDPADVAITPDGRLALVTSSGSDRVAVVDVPRMIAMLQAATDHDREHVFPNHLGKPTEFVLKHIAARNSPRGVLMAPDGKTAFVANALDDSLTLIDLERLEVAARIDLGGPKVITKTRCGERLFHSARITFHRQFSCHSCHPDGHVDGLTYDIEPDGLGASPVDNRTLRGILDTAPFKWEGTNPSLRRQCGPRLAVFFTRIQPFTPEELSALDRYICTIPRPPNRYRPLGAELTDAQRRGKALFERTTTNDGRVIAKDNRCITCHFPPLYTDRSRRNVGTKMALDRESDFDVPHLNNVYDSAPYLHNGIAETLEEIWTRYNPEDKHGVTNDMTKDQLNDLVEFLKTL
;
A
#
# COMPACT_ATOMS: atom_id res chain seq x y z
N MET A 1 30.26 -15.37 -19.46
CA MET A 1 30.05 -15.48 -18.00
C MET A 1 29.69 -16.92 -17.69
N ALA A 2 30.24 -17.53 -16.63
CA ALA A 2 29.80 -18.85 -16.19
C ALA A 2 28.32 -18.77 -15.74
N ALA A 3 27.53 -19.81 -16.05
CA ALA A 3 26.13 -19.86 -15.62
C ALA A 3 26.06 -19.89 -14.08
N ARG A 4 25.28 -18.97 -13.49
CA ARG A 4 25.00 -18.99 -12.05
C ARG A 4 24.11 -20.21 -11.76
N LYS A 5 24.42 -20.97 -10.71
CA LYS A 5 23.65 -22.15 -10.26
C LYS A 5 23.00 -21.86 -8.91
N VAL A 6 21.73 -22.24 -8.76
CA VAL A 6 21.04 -22.22 -7.46
C VAL A 6 21.71 -23.25 -6.54
N ILE A 7 22.22 -22.80 -5.39
CA ILE A 7 22.86 -23.66 -4.41
C ILE A 7 21.87 -24.19 -3.35
N GLN A 8 20.85 -23.39 -3.01
CA GLN A 8 19.82 -23.71 -2.03
C GLN A 8 18.60 -22.79 -2.21
N THR A 9 17.42 -23.27 -1.83
CA THR A 9 16.20 -22.47 -1.66
C THR A 9 15.86 -22.46 -0.17
N VAL A 10 15.84 -21.27 0.43
CA VAL A 10 15.58 -21.08 1.87
C VAL A 10 14.13 -20.65 2.05
N PRO A 11 13.31 -21.37 2.85
CA PRO A 11 11.97 -20.92 3.16
C PRO A 11 12.02 -19.67 4.04
N VAL A 12 11.16 -18.70 3.73
CA VAL A 12 10.96 -17.45 4.49
C VAL A 12 9.45 -17.22 4.68
N GLY A 13 9.04 -16.05 5.16
CA GLY A 13 7.62 -15.69 5.21
C GLY A 13 7.02 -15.38 3.83
N ASP A 14 5.78 -14.89 3.83
CA ASP A 14 5.01 -14.68 2.59
C ASP A 14 5.39 -13.39 1.86
N GLU A 15 5.33 -13.45 0.52
CA GLU A 15 5.63 -12.34 -0.41
C GLU A 15 6.96 -11.64 -0.07
N PRO A 16 8.11 -12.34 -0.20
CA PRO A 16 9.39 -11.74 0.07
C PRO A 16 9.69 -10.61 -0.94
N HIS A 17 9.97 -9.40 -0.44
CA HIS A 17 10.13 -8.21 -1.28
C HIS A 17 11.54 -7.63 -1.22
N GLY A 18 11.93 -7.05 -0.08
CA GLY A 18 13.26 -6.48 0.14
C GLY A 18 14.26 -7.48 0.72
N VAL A 19 15.51 -7.45 0.25
CA VAL A 19 16.60 -8.26 0.78
C VAL A 19 17.89 -7.46 0.93
N LEU A 20 18.56 -7.57 2.08
CA LEU A 20 19.81 -6.87 2.36
C LEU A 20 20.66 -7.64 3.38
N THR A 21 21.98 -7.63 3.20
CA THR A 21 22.91 -8.17 4.20
C THR A 21 23.32 -7.11 5.22
N ASP A 22 23.67 -7.53 6.42
CA ASP A 22 24.46 -6.69 7.33
C ASP A 22 25.86 -6.39 6.75
N ARG A 23 26.61 -5.50 7.41
CA ARG A 23 27.95 -5.10 6.96
C ARG A 23 28.93 -6.28 6.91
N SER A 24 28.79 -7.24 7.82
CA SER A 24 29.67 -8.41 7.87
C SER A 24 29.31 -9.47 6.81
N GLY A 25 28.11 -9.40 6.23
CA GLY A 25 27.58 -10.40 5.33
C GLY A 25 27.13 -11.68 6.04
N ARG A 26 27.08 -11.70 7.38
CA ARG A 26 26.67 -12.85 8.19
C ARG A 26 25.16 -13.03 8.21
N HIS A 27 24.41 -11.95 8.28
CA HIS A 27 22.95 -11.98 8.34
C HIS A 27 22.35 -11.41 7.06
N LEU A 28 21.42 -12.14 6.46
CA LEU A 28 20.57 -11.72 5.36
C LEU A 28 19.17 -11.45 5.90
N TYR A 29 18.73 -10.20 5.78
CA TYR A 29 17.38 -9.78 6.16
C TYR A 29 16.46 -9.88 4.95
N VAL A 30 15.33 -10.54 5.10
CA VAL A 30 14.31 -10.69 4.06
C VAL A 30 12.98 -10.16 4.59
N LEU A 31 12.43 -9.15 3.94
CA LEU A 31 11.14 -8.57 4.27
C LEU A 31 10.02 -9.45 3.75
N ASN A 32 9.13 -9.92 4.61
CA ASN A 32 8.01 -10.78 4.26
C ASN A 32 6.71 -9.96 4.23
N THR A 33 6.42 -9.32 3.09
CA THR A 33 5.46 -8.21 2.99
C THR A 33 4.04 -8.58 3.43
N SER A 34 3.45 -9.69 2.99
CA SER A 34 2.07 -10.01 3.40
C SER A 34 1.98 -10.52 4.84
N SER A 35 3.09 -10.93 5.46
CA SER A 35 3.13 -11.51 6.82
C SER A 35 3.65 -10.56 7.89
N ASP A 36 3.88 -9.29 7.55
CA ASP A 36 4.29 -8.22 8.47
C ASP A 36 5.53 -8.57 9.32
N SER A 37 6.45 -9.35 8.74
CA SER A 37 7.62 -9.89 9.45
C SER A 37 8.92 -9.81 8.63
N ILE A 38 10.05 -10.04 9.28
CA ILE A 38 11.39 -10.03 8.69
C ILE A 38 12.11 -11.30 9.07
N SER A 39 12.51 -12.10 8.07
CA SER A 39 13.36 -13.27 8.27
C SER A 39 14.82 -12.85 8.36
N VAL A 40 15.54 -13.34 9.37
CA VAL A 40 16.99 -13.16 9.51
C VAL A 40 17.66 -14.50 9.25
N ILE A 41 18.40 -14.59 8.15
CA ILE A 41 19.05 -15.81 7.69
C ILE A 41 20.56 -15.71 7.94
N ASP A 42 21.14 -16.74 8.55
CA ASP A 42 22.59 -16.88 8.61
C ASP A 42 23.11 -17.33 7.24
N THR A 43 24.01 -16.55 6.64
CA THR A 43 24.45 -16.77 5.25
C THR A 43 25.41 -17.96 5.09
N ALA A 44 26.03 -18.43 6.17
CA ALA A 44 26.92 -19.58 6.15
C ALA A 44 26.13 -20.90 6.17
N SER A 45 25.12 -21.00 7.02
CA SER A 45 24.26 -22.17 7.17
C SER A 45 23.03 -22.15 6.26
N LEU A 46 22.66 -20.97 5.74
CA LEU A 46 21.43 -20.72 4.96
C LEU A 46 20.16 -21.15 5.72
N ALA A 47 20.17 -20.93 7.04
CA ALA A 47 19.06 -21.21 7.93
C ALA A 47 18.52 -19.90 8.53
N GLU A 48 17.20 -19.81 8.70
CA GLU A 48 16.58 -18.72 9.44
C GLU A 48 16.92 -18.86 10.93
N VAL A 49 17.65 -17.89 11.46
CA VAL A 49 18.08 -17.86 12.87
C VAL A 49 17.13 -17.02 13.73
N LYS A 50 16.34 -16.15 13.10
CA LYS A 50 15.38 -15.28 13.80
C LYS A 50 14.29 -14.79 12.87
N ARG A 51 13.11 -14.54 13.45
CA ARG A 51 12.02 -13.78 12.83
C ARG A 51 11.73 -12.54 13.67
N LEU A 52 11.69 -11.39 13.02
CA LEU A 52 11.39 -10.10 13.66
C LEU A 52 10.02 -9.61 13.22
N GLU A 53 9.31 -8.96 14.14
CA GLU A 53 8.04 -8.29 13.86
C GLU A 53 8.31 -6.95 13.19
N ALA A 54 7.72 -6.70 12.03
CA ALA A 54 7.78 -5.41 11.34
C ALA A 54 6.58 -4.53 11.75
N SER A 55 6.21 -3.57 10.92
CA SER A 55 4.85 -3.04 10.88
C SER A 55 4.10 -3.64 9.70
N ARG A 56 3.00 -3.01 9.29
CA ARG A 56 2.16 -3.48 8.19
C ARG A 56 2.83 -3.30 6.82
N SER A 57 3.00 -4.38 6.08
CA SER A 57 3.54 -4.43 4.72
C SER A 57 4.98 -3.90 4.61
N PRO A 58 5.99 -4.53 5.24
CA PRO A 58 7.39 -4.12 5.10
C PRO A 58 7.84 -4.17 3.63
N TRP A 59 8.49 -3.12 3.14
CA TRP A 59 8.65 -2.87 1.70
C TRP A 59 10.10 -2.73 1.24
N SER A 60 10.84 -1.75 1.78
CA SER A 60 12.24 -1.49 1.44
C SER A 60 13.08 -1.37 2.70
N LEU A 61 14.39 -1.55 2.55
CA LEU A 61 15.35 -1.54 3.64
C LEU A 61 16.69 -0.94 3.24
N ALA A 62 17.30 -0.18 4.15
CA ALA A 62 18.62 0.41 3.95
C ALA A 62 19.49 0.29 5.21
N LEU A 63 20.76 -0.04 5.01
CA LEU A 63 21.77 -0.17 6.07
C LEU A 63 22.50 1.15 6.27
N SER A 64 22.70 1.56 7.52
CA SER A 64 23.47 2.75 7.87
C SER A 64 24.93 2.61 7.39
N PRO A 65 25.64 3.72 7.08
CA PRO A 65 27.02 3.65 6.58
C PRO A 65 28.02 2.99 7.56
N ASP A 66 27.77 3.09 8.86
CA ASP A 66 28.55 2.38 9.87
C ASP A 66 28.17 0.90 10.00
N GLY A 67 27.01 0.48 9.49
CA GLY A 67 26.51 -0.88 9.52
C GLY A 67 25.78 -1.26 10.81
N SER A 68 25.61 -0.33 11.75
CA SER A 68 25.01 -0.60 13.08
C SER A 68 23.48 -0.64 13.08
N ARG A 69 22.84 -0.02 12.08
CA ARG A 69 21.38 0.11 12.02
C ARG A 69 20.85 -0.17 10.63
N LEU A 70 19.80 -0.97 10.55
CA LEU A 70 19.03 -1.20 9.34
C LEU A 70 17.63 -0.62 9.52
N CYS A 71 17.20 0.23 8.60
CA CYS A 71 15.87 0.83 8.62
C CYS A 71 14.99 0.15 7.59
N VAL A 72 13.74 -0.12 7.95
CA VAL A 72 12.73 -0.76 7.10
C VAL A 72 11.51 0.14 6.99
N THR A 73 11.10 0.45 5.77
CA THR A 73 9.84 1.13 5.48
C THR A 73 8.69 0.14 5.47
N ASN A 74 7.52 0.61 5.91
CA ASN A 74 6.29 -0.17 5.95
C ASN A 74 5.24 0.56 5.10
N ASN A 75 4.74 -0.11 4.07
CA ASN A 75 3.90 0.48 3.03
C ASN A 75 2.53 0.88 3.57
N LEU A 76 1.98 0.15 4.55
CA LEU A 76 0.69 0.48 5.15
C LEU A 76 0.86 1.23 6.47
N SER A 77 -0.06 2.17 6.73
CA SER A 77 -0.18 2.80 8.05
C SER A 77 -0.53 1.76 9.11
N ARG A 78 -0.10 1.99 10.35
CA ARG A 78 -0.66 1.28 11.52
C ARG A 78 -2.17 1.46 11.56
N PHE A 79 -2.85 0.54 12.22
CA PHE A 79 -4.23 0.77 12.61
C PHE A 79 -4.28 1.94 13.61
N VAL A 80 -5.27 2.79 13.43
CA VAL A 80 -5.48 4.00 14.24
C VAL A 80 -6.96 4.08 14.61
N PRO A 81 -7.30 4.73 15.73
CA PRO A 81 -8.69 4.95 16.09
C PRO A 81 -9.46 5.62 14.95
N PHE A 82 -10.74 5.28 14.84
CA PHE A 82 -11.63 5.81 13.83
C PHE A 82 -11.59 7.34 13.75
N ARG A 83 -11.45 7.85 12.52
CA ARG A 83 -11.30 9.28 12.20
C ARG A 83 -10.12 10.00 12.89
N THR A 84 -9.02 9.31 13.09
CA THR A 84 -7.73 9.93 13.44
C THR A 84 -6.75 9.85 12.26
N PRO A 85 -5.75 10.76 12.18
CA PRO A 85 -4.81 10.75 11.07
C PRO A 85 -4.03 9.43 11.00
N SER A 86 -3.67 9.00 9.79
CA SER A 86 -2.80 7.84 9.60
C SER A 86 -1.48 8.00 10.37
N MET A 87 -0.93 6.88 10.82
CA MET A 87 0.35 6.83 11.53
C MET A 87 1.17 5.67 10.97
N SER A 88 2.12 6.00 10.11
CA SER A 88 3.09 5.02 9.61
C SER A 88 4.34 5.00 10.48
N GLU A 89 5.23 4.04 10.23
CA GLU A 89 6.50 3.95 10.94
C GLU A 89 7.62 3.40 10.07
N VAL A 90 8.86 3.72 10.46
CA VAL A 90 10.08 3.05 10.00
C VAL A 90 10.58 2.17 11.13
N THR A 91 10.71 0.87 10.88
CA THR A 91 11.24 -0.10 11.84
C THR A 91 12.78 -0.03 11.82
N MET A 92 13.40 0.19 12.97
CA MET A 92 14.86 0.28 13.12
C MET A 92 15.39 -0.98 13.78
N ILE A 93 16.40 -1.59 13.17
CA ILE A 93 16.99 -2.85 13.57
C ILE A 93 18.45 -2.63 13.94
N ASP A 94 18.82 -3.00 15.17
CA ASP A 94 20.20 -3.16 15.59
C ASP A 94 20.74 -4.43 14.92
N THR A 95 21.76 -4.26 14.07
CA THR A 95 22.29 -5.33 13.22
C THR A 95 23.22 -6.28 13.95
N ASP A 96 23.88 -5.82 15.02
CA ASP A 96 24.78 -6.62 15.84
C ASP A 96 24.00 -7.67 16.63
N ARG A 97 22.82 -7.29 17.13
CA ARG A 97 21.92 -8.15 17.92
C ARG A 97 20.79 -8.75 17.08
N ALA A 98 20.62 -8.28 15.85
CA ALA A 98 19.48 -8.58 14.98
C ALA A 98 18.14 -8.41 15.73
N VAL A 99 17.91 -7.27 16.38
CA VAL A 99 16.65 -6.97 17.10
C VAL A 99 16.05 -5.67 16.58
N VAL A 100 14.72 -5.57 16.61
CA VAL A 100 14.06 -4.26 16.50
C VAL A 100 14.45 -3.45 17.73
N GLU A 101 15.18 -2.36 17.53
CA GLU A 101 15.63 -1.47 18.60
C GLU A 101 14.68 -0.29 18.81
N ASP A 102 14.06 0.20 17.74
CA ASP A 102 13.20 1.39 17.76
C ASP A 102 12.22 1.42 16.56
N ARG A 103 11.26 2.34 16.64
CA ARG A 103 10.17 2.52 15.68
C ARG A 103 9.89 4.01 15.47
N ALA A 104 10.51 4.60 14.46
CA ALA A 104 10.35 6.03 14.15
C ALA A 104 8.98 6.30 13.52
N VAL A 105 8.19 7.12 14.19
CA VAL A 105 6.82 7.45 13.78
C VAL A 105 6.82 8.47 12.64
N VAL A 106 6.01 8.21 11.61
CA VAL A 106 5.78 9.10 10.47
C VAL A 106 4.31 9.55 10.46
N PRO A 107 4.00 10.73 11.03
CA PRO A 107 2.61 11.17 11.23
C PRO A 107 1.93 11.59 9.92
N ALA A 108 0.65 11.23 9.78
CA ALA A 108 -0.22 11.55 8.66
C ALA A 108 0.40 11.24 7.28
N ALA A 109 0.99 10.05 7.20
CA ALA A 109 1.61 9.48 6.02
C ALA A 109 1.23 8.00 5.86
N ASN A 110 1.32 7.50 4.64
CA ASN A 110 1.09 6.11 4.23
C ASN A 110 1.94 5.83 2.98
N LEU A 111 1.98 4.58 2.51
CA LEU A 111 2.78 4.16 1.36
C LEU A 111 4.24 4.56 1.49
N LEU A 112 4.86 4.24 2.64
CA LEU A 112 6.29 4.42 2.81
C LEU A 112 7.02 3.35 1.98
N GLN A 113 7.75 3.78 0.94
CA GLN A 113 8.37 2.86 -0.01
C GLN A 113 9.90 2.95 0.02
N GLY A 114 10.54 3.59 -0.96
CA GLY A 114 12.00 3.69 -1.01
C GLY A 114 12.61 4.26 0.25
N ILE A 115 13.81 3.77 0.58
CA ILE A 115 14.63 4.28 1.66
C ILE A 115 16.10 4.23 1.25
N ASP A 116 16.84 5.29 1.56
CA ASP A 116 18.30 5.29 1.42
C ASP A 116 18.97 6.12 2.52
N TRP A 117 20.14 5.65 2.97
CA TRP A 117 20.91 6.32 4.02
C TRP A 117 21.83 7.37 3.43
N HIS A 118 21.81 8.56 4.03
CA HIS A 118 22.79 9.57 3.66
C HIS A 118 24.20 9.11 4.09
N PRO A 119 25.25 9.29 3.26
CA PRO A 119 26.61 8.81 3.55
C PRO A 119 27.22 9.29 4.87
N SER A 120 26.75 10.42 5.43
CA SER A 120 27.16 10.90 6.76
C SER A 120 26.66 10.04 7.92
N GLY A 121 25.69 9.15 7.70
CA GLY A 121 25.07 8.31 8.72
C GLY A 121 24.18 9.07 9.71
N ARG A 122 23.83 10.33 9.43
CA ARG A 122 23.00 11.17 10.31
C ARG A 122 21.49 10.99 10.11
N PHE A 123 21.07 10.62 8.91
CA PHE A 123 19.66 10.43 8.56
C PHE A 123 19.52 9.51 7.34
N ALA A 124 18.33 8.95 7.18
CA ALA A 124 17.87 8.32 5.95
C ALA A 124 16.75 9.15 5.31
N LEU A 125 16.63 9.06 3.98
CA LEU A 125 15.48 9.58 3.25
C LEU A 125 14.51 8.43 2.97
N ILE A 126 13.22 8.67 3.15
CA ILE A 126 12.15 7.76 2.76
C ILE A 126 11.19 8.44 1.80
N THR A 127 10.61 7.72 0.85
CA THR A 127 9.46 8.22 0.09
C THR A 127 8.16 8.00 0.85
N LEU A 128 7.18 8.89 0.67
CA LEU A 128 5.90 8.79 1.35
C LEU A 128 4.76 9.46 0.57
N ASN A 129 3.55 8.95 0.80
CA ASN A 129 2.30 9.63 0.52
C ASN A 129 1.74 10.23 1.82
N ARG A 130 0.93 11.27 1.67
CA ARG A 130 0.18 11.93 2.74
C ARG A 130 -1.27 12.09 2.31
N THR A 131 -2.00 10.99 2.35
CA THR A 131 -3.43 11.01 2.08
C THR A 131 -4.18 11.79 3.15
N LYS A 132 -4.97 12.79 2.74
CA LYS A 132 -5.82 13.59 3.64
C LYS A 132 -7.22 12.99 3.72
N ASN A 133 -7.30 11.79 4.28
CA ASN A 133 -8.49 10.95 4.24
C ASN A 133 -9.58 11.31 5.27
N LEU A 134 -9.29 12.23 6.21
CA LEU A 134 -10.25 12.67 7.24
C LEU A 134 -11.21 13.78 6.79
N VAL A 135 -10.88 14.46 5.69
CA VAL A 135 -11.71 15.51 5.09
C VAL A 135 -12.20 15.04 3.72
N PRO A 136 -13.38 15.49 3.28
CA PRO A 136 -13.87 15.14 1.95
C PRO A 136 -12.88 15.50 0.85
N MET A 137 -12.76 14.66 -0.18
CA MET A 137 -11.90 14.85 -1.37
C MET A 137 -12.37 16.00 -2.30
N THR A 138 -12.64 17.17 -1.73
CA THR A 138 -13.11 18.38 -2.42
C THR A 138 -12.00 19.41 -2.59
N ARG A 139 -10.86 19.23 -1.91
CA ARG A 139 -9.76 20.21 -1.82
C ARG A 139 -8.63 19.96 -2.84
N LEU A 140 -8.97 19.48 -4.04
CA LEU A 140 -7.97 19.28 -5.11
C LEU A 140 -7.32 20.60 -5.53
N LEU A 141 -8.03 21.73 -5.52
CA LEU A 141 -7.43 23.02 -5.89
C LEU A 141 -6.29 23.43 -4.95
N GLN A 142 -6.40 23.10 -3.67
CA GLN A 142 -5.37 23.35 -2.66
C GLN A 142 -4.23 22.30 -2.70
N GLY A 143 -4.37 21.25 -3.51
CA GLY A 143 -3.45 20.11 -3.53
C GLY A 143 -3.59 19.18 -2.33
N TRP A 144 -4.70 19.26 -1.58
CA TRP A 144 -4.83 18.64 -0.25
C TRP A 144 -5.61 17.33 -0.26
N THR A 145 -5.51 16.55 -1.33
CA THR A 145 -6.15 15.22 -1.38
C THR A 145 -5.14 14.14 -1.05
N ILE A 146 -4.11 14.01 -1.88
CA ILE A 146 -2.94 13.17 -1.62
C ILE A 146 -1.74 14.04 -2.00
N THR A 147 -0.91 14.38 -1.00
CA THR A 147 0.39 14.99 -1.23
C THR A 147 1.48 13.93 -1.10
N ASN A 148 2.63 14.19 -1.69
CA ASN A 148 3.70 13.23 -1.94
C ASN A 148 5.02 13.89 -1.57
N GLY A 149 5.91 13.15 -0.93
CA GLY A 149 7.07 13.78 -0.31
C GLY A 149 8.18 12.84 0.11
N LEU A 150 9.08 13.42 0.90
CA LEU A 150 10.18 12.74 1.57
C LEU A 150 10.03 12.86 3.08
N GLY A 151 10.30 11.76 3.77
CA GLY A 151 10.59 11.75 5.20
C GLY A 151 12.10 11.77 5.43
N ILE A 152 12.55 12.57 6.39
CA ILE A 152 13.94 12.63 6.84
C ILE A 152 13.96 11.94 8.21
N VAL A 153 14.39 10.68 8.21
CA VAL A 153 14.47 9.85 9.41
C VAL A 153 15.82 10.07 10.06
N TRP A 154 15.85 10.87 11.11
CA TRP A 154 17.07 11.18 11.86
C TRP A 154 17.50 9.99 12.71
N ARG A 155 18.80 9.93 12.99
CA ARG A 155 19.39 8.83 13.79
C ARG A 155 18.85 8.77 15.24
N ASP A 156 18.31 9.85 15.76
CA ASP A 156 17.66 9.90 17.08
C ASP A 156 16.19 9.46 17.07
N GLY A 157 15.67 9.00 15.93
CA GLY A 157 14.28 8.54 15.77
C GLY A 157 13.29 9.64 15.35
N ARG A 158 13.71 10.91 15.34
CA ARG A 158 12.85 12.01 14.85
C ARG A 158 12.62 11.87 13.35
N VAL A 159 11.42 12.24 12.88
CA VAL A 159 11.11 12.31 11.45
C VAL A 159 10.59 13.69 11.08
N ASP A 160 11.33 14.40 10.24
CA ASP A 160 10.82 15.60 9.55
C ASP A 160 10.23 15.19 8.19
N GLN A 161 9.30 15.97 7.64
CA GLN A 161 8.71 15.69 6.33
C GLN A 161 8.68 16.94 5.45
N VAL A 162 8.96 16.76 4.17
CA VAL A 162 8.84 17.78 3.12
C VAL A 162 8.10 17.22 1.93
N LEU A 163 7.43 18.06 1.16
CA LEU A 163 6.77 17.63 -0.08
C LEU A 163 7.75 17.56 -1.26
N LEU A 164 7.32 16.89 -2.33
CA LEU A 164 7.90 16.95 -3.67
C LEU A 164 6.91 17.58 -4.66
N ASP A 165 5.66 17.78 -4.25
CA ASP A 165 4.64 18.41 -5.07
C ASP A 165 4.89 19.91 -5.25
N GLU A 166 4.77 20.38 -6.50
CA GLU A 166 4.79 21.80 -6.84
C GLU A 166 3.39 22.26 -7.30
N PRO A 167 3.05 23.56 -7.17
CA PRO A 167 1.77 24.08 -7.63
C PRO A 167 1.59 23.83 -9.13
N GLY A 168 0.50 23.17 -9.51
CA GLY A 168 0.19 22.83 -10.90
C GLY A 168 0.85 21.55 -11.42
N GLN A 169 1.84 20.99 -10.72
CA GLN A 169 2.57 19.81 -11.15
C GLN A 169 3.04 18.94 -9.96
N CYS A 170 2.09 18.24 -9.35
CA CYS A 170 2.32 17.32 -8.23
C CYS A 170 3.19 16.11 -8.62
N PHE A 171 3.84 15.50 -7.63
CA PHE A 171 4.80 14.39 -7.73
C PHE A 171 4.21 13.07 -7.19
N PRO A 172 3.16 12.52 -7.82
CA PRO A 172 2.38 11.40 -7.32
C PRO A 172 3.21 10.11 -7.22
N ASP A 173 2.90 9.30 -6.21
CA ASP A 173 3.42 7.94 -6.07
C ASP A 173 4.96 7.87 -6.11
N PRO A 174 5.67 8.58 -5.21
CA PRO A 174 7.11 8.53 -5.08
C PRO A 174 7.53 7.13 -4.64
N ALA A 175 8.18 6.40 -5.55
CA ALA A 175 8.35 4.95 -5.39
C ALA A 175 9.69 4.57 -4.74
N ASP A 176 10.77 5.23 -5.15
CA ASP A 176 12.11 4.94 -4.67
C ASP A 176 12.97 6.19 -4.55
N VAL A 177 14.02 6.12 -3.72
CA VAL A 177 15.00 7.19 -3.51
C VAL A 177 16.40 6.62 -3.48
N ALA A 178 17.36 7.31 -4.11
CA ALA A 178 18.77 6.99 -4.01
C ALA A 178 19.62 8.26 -3.88
N ILE A 179 20.57 8.25 -2.95
CA ILE A 179 21.46 9.37 -2.61
C ILE A 179 22.82 9.15 -3.29
N THR A 180 23.40 10.22 -3.82
CA THR A 180 24.74 10.13 -4.43
C THR A 180 25.79 9.77 -3.38
N PRO A 181 26.89 9.08 -3.75
CA PRO A 181 27.93 8.69 -2.79
C PRO A 181 28.57 9.86 -2.01
N ASP A 182 28.55 11.07 -2.58
CA ASP A 182 29.01 12.30 -1.93
C ASP A 182 27.96 12.97 -1.04
N GLY A 183 26.73 12.45 -1.02
CA GLY A 183 25.59 12.94 -0.24
C GLY A 183 24.95 14.23 -0.77
N ARG A 184 25.37 14.73 -1.94
CA ARG A 184 24.93 16.05 -2.43
C ARG A 184 23.55 16.02 -3.08
N LEU A 185 23.26 14.96 -3.83
CA LEU A 185 22.00 14.83 -4.56
C LEU A 185 21.24 13.59 -4.10
N ALA A 186 19.91 13.66 -4.17
CA ALA A 186 19.05 12.49 -4.11
C ALA A 186 18.16 12.46 -5.35
N LEU A 187 18.01 11.29 -5.97
CA LEU A 187 17.05 11.07 -7.04
C LEU A 187 15.85 10.34 -6.47
N VAL A 188 14.65 10.87 -6.74
CA VAL A 188 13.38 10.26 -6.33
C VAL A 188 12.58 9.95 -7.57
N THR A 189 12.04 8.74 -7.70
CA THR A 189 11.17 8.35 -8.83
C THR A 189 9.71 8.65 -8.52
N SER A 190 8.94 9.13 -9.49
CA SER A 190 7.48 9.24 -9.41
C SER A 190 6.85 8.29 -10.42
N SER A 191 6.30 7.20 -9.91
CA SER A 191 5.65 6.18 -10.74
C SER A 191 4.37 6.71 -11.39
N GLY A 192 3.70 7.68 -10.75
CA GLY A 192 2.46 8.28 -11.25
C GLY A 192 2.63 9.36 -12.32
N SER A 193 3.81 9.96 -12.44
CA SER A 193 4.06 11.07 -13.35
C SER A 193 5.24 10.89 -14.31
N ASP A 194 5.79 9.67 -14.39
CA ASP A 194 6.82 9.26 -15.35
C ASP A 194 8.10 10.11 -15.29
N ARG A 195 8.49 10.54 -14.08
CA ARG A 195 9.61 11.48 -13.87
C ARG A 195 10.43 11.14 -12.65
N VAL A 196 11.60 11.77 -12.58
CA VAL A 196 12.56 11.69 -11.48
C VAL A 196 12.84 13.09 -10.98
N ALA A 197 12.65 13.34 -9.68
CA ALA A 197 13.08 14.58 -9.04
C ALA A 197 14.56 14.47 -8.66
N VAL A 198 15.33 15.53 -8.92
CA VAL A 198 16.71 15.69 -8.44
C VAL A 198 16.67 16.68 -7.28
N VAL A 199 16.98 16.21 -6.08
CA VAL A 199 16.94 16.96 -4.82
C VAL A 199 18.35 17.37 -4.41
N ASP A 200 18.55 18.65 -4.11
CA ASP A 200 19.73 19.18 -3.43
C ASP A 200 19.60 18.90 -1.93
N VAL A 201 20.30 17.86 -1.46
CA VAL A 201 20.19 17.38 -0.09
C VAL A 201 20.73 18.41 0.92
N PRO A 202 21.92 19.02 0.73
CA PRO A 202 22.39 20.08 1.63
C PRO A 202 21.41 21.23 1.78
N ARG A 203 20.79 21.70 0.68
CA ARG A 203 19.84 22.82 0.71
C ARG A 203 18.55 22.44 1.44
N MET A 204 18.02 21.25 1.19
CA MET A 204 16.85 20.72 1.92
C MET A 204 17.13 20.61 3.43
N ILE A 205 18.28 20.07 3.81
CA ILE A 205 18.65 19.89 5.22
C ILE A 205 18.91 21.23 5.91
N ALA A 206 19.56 22.18 5.25
CA ALA A 206 19.76 23.53 5.78
C ALA A 206 18.43 24.25 6.03
N MET A 207 17.47 24.13 5.09
CA MET A 207 16.11 24.65 5.25
C MET A 207 15.42 24.07 6.50
N LEU A 208 15.53 22.75 6.72
CA LEU A 208 14.97 22.09 7.90
C LEU A 208 15.65 22.54 9.20
N GLN A 209 16.98 22.66 9.22
CA GLN A 209 17.72 23.05 10.42
C GLN A 209 17.49 24.51 10.81
N ALA A 210 17.19 25.38 9.86
CA ALA A 210 16.86 26.79 10.11
C ALA A 210 15.41 27.00 10.55
N ALA A 211 14.56 25.97 10.43
CA ALA A 211 13.13 26.07 10.67
C ALA A 211 12.77 25.89 12.15
N THR A 212 11.65 26.48 12.56
CA THR A 212 11.08 26.24 13.88
C THR A 212 10.44 24.85 13.95
N ASP A 213 10.21 24.33 15.16
CA ASP A 213 9.49 23.06 15.35
C ASP A 213 8.10 23.13 14.71
N HIS A 214 7.41 24.27 14.87
CA HIS A 214 6.11 24.51 14.23
C HIS A 214 6.18 24.38 12.69
N ASP A 215 7.19 24.97 12.06
CA ASP A 215 7.35 24.90 10.61
C ASP A 215 7.57 23.45 10.14
N ARG A 216 8.42 22.70 10.85
CA ARG A 216 8.73 21.31 10.53
C ARG A 216 7.54 20.38 10.72
N GLU A 217 6.71 20.62 11.74
CA GLU A 217 5.57 19.77 12.07
C GLU A 217 4.30 20.10 11.28
N HIS A 218 4.06 21.38 10.97
CA HIS A 218 2.78 21.84 10.44
C HIS A 218 2.86 22.50 9.06
N VAL A 219 3.97 23.17 8.73
CA VAL A 219 4.09 23.95 7.50
C VAL A 219 4.68 23.11 6.37
N PHE A 220 5.94 22.68 6.48
CA PHE A 220 6.66 21.98 5.40
C PHE A 220 5.99 20.68 4.94
N PRO A 221 5.45 19.85 5.83
CA PRO A 221 4.53 18.75 5.52
C PRO A 221 3.42 19.01 4.51
N ASN A 222 2.98 20.26 4.35
CA ASN A 222 1.77 20.63 3.62
C ASN A 222 2.01 21.77 2.61
N HIS A 223 3.27 22.18 2.39
CA HIS A 223 3.59 23.40 1.64
C HIS A 223 4.10 23.11 0.23
N LEU A 224 3.22 23.19 -0.78
CA LEU A 224 3.53 22.93 -2.19
C LEU A 224 4.61 23.84 -2.80
N GLY A 225 4.86 25.03 -2.24
CA GLY A 225 5.90 25.94 -2.76
C GLY A 225 7.33 25.65 -2.27
N LYS A 226 7.49 24.93 -1.16
CA LYS A 226 8.81 24.68 -0.53
C LYS A 226 9.75 23.83 -1.38
N PRO A 227 9.25 22.84 -2.17
CA PRO A 227 10.11 22.04 -3.03
C PRO A 227 10.92 22.87 -4.04
N THR A 228 10.43 24.02 -4.47
CA THR A 228 11.19 24.92 -5.37
C THR A 228 12.50 25.45 -4.76
N GLU A 229 12.67 25.33 -3.44
CA GLU A 229 13.90 25.69 -2.76
C GLU A 229 14.96 24.58 -2.83
N PHE A 230 14.62 23.31 -3.04
CA PHE A 230 15.60 22.22 -2.99
C PHE A 230 15.49 21.20 -4.13
N VAL A 231 14.41 21.19 -4.91
CA VAL A 231 14.31 20.40 -6.14
C VAL A 231 15.00 21.18 -7.26
N LEU A 232 16.08 20.63 -7.79
CA LEU A 232 16.86 21.25 -8.85
C LEU A 232 16.20 21.07 -10.21
N LYS A 233 15.65 19.87 -10.45
CA LYS A 233 15.12 19.49 -11.76
C LYS A 233 14.20 18.28 -11.67
N HIS A 234 13.21 18.25 -12.56
CA HIS A 234 12.46 17.05 -12.89
C HIS A 234 12.94 16.49 -14.24
N ILE A 235 13.42 15.25 -14.25
CA ILE A 235 13.90 14.56 -15.45
C ILE A 235 12.83 13.58 -15.91
N ALA A 236 12.42 13.67 -17.18
CA ALA A 236 11.45 12.74 -17.75
C ALA A 236 12.06 11.34 -17.93
N ALA A 237 11.37 10.32 -17.42
CA ALA A 237 11.76 8.91 -17.56
C ALA A 237 10.89 8.21 -18.63
N ARG A 238 10.57 6.93 -18.44
CA ARG A 238 9.52 6.22 -19.18
C ARG A 238 8.39 5.84 -18.23
N ASN A 239 7.48 4.98 -18.68
CA ASN A 239 6.25 4.68 -17.96
C ASN A 239 6.51 4.01 -16.60
N SER A 240 5.97 4.59 -15.53
CA SER A 240 6.03 4.08 -14.16
C SER A 240 7.46 3.79 -13.66
N PRO A 241 8.33 4.81 -13.53
CA PRO A 241 9.64 4.63 -12.91
C PRO A 241 9.42 4.25 -11.45
N ARG A 242 9.96 3.10 -11.04
CA ARG A 242 9.85 2.60 -9.66
C ARG A 242 11.21 2.61 -8.98
N GLY A 243 12.12 1.70 -9.34
CA GLY A 243 13.46 1.65 -8.73
C GLY A 243 14.43 2.70 -9.27
N VAL A 244 15.33 3.20 -8.43
CA VAL A 244 16.49 4.02 -8.82
C VAL A 244 17.75 3.57 -8.09
N LEU A 245 18.87 3.49 -8.81
CA LEU A 245 20.17 3.14 -8.23
C LEU A 245 21.26 4.07 -8.75
N MET A 246 22.19 4.42 -7.87
CA MET A 246 23.41 5.16 -8.23
C MET A 246 24.51 4.21 -8.67
N ALA A 247 25.19 4.56 -9.75
CA ALA A 247 26.46 3.95 -10.08
C ALA A 247 27.51 4.30 -9.01
N PRO A 248 28.45 3.40 -8.70
CA PRO A 248 29.50 3.66 -7.69
C PRO A 248 30.38 4.88 -7.98
N ASP A 249 30.46 5.32 -9.24
CA ASP A 249 31.20 6.52 -9.63
C ASP A 249 30.49 7.83 -9.22
N GLY A 250 29.22 7.77 -8.82
CA GLY A 250 28.39 8.92 -8.48
C GLY A 250 28.03 9.80 -9.68
N LYS A 251 28.27 9.35 -10.92
CA LYS A 251 28.06 10.12 -12.15
C LYS A 251 26.84 9.66 -12.93
N THR A 252 26.43 8.41 -12.77
CA THR A 252 25.30 7.83 -13.50
C THR A 252 24.27 7.28 -12.54
N ALA A 253 22.99 7.51 -12.81
CA ALA A 253 21.88 6.81 -12.16
C ALA A 253 21.10 5.94 -13.15
N PHE A 254 20.59 4.81 -12.67
CA PHE A 254 19.75 3.89 -13.43
C PHE A 254 18.35 3.89 -12.84
N VAL A 255 17.34 4.09 -13.68
CA VAL A 255 15.94 4.14 -13.28
C VAL A 255 15.19 3.03 -14.00
N ALA A 256 14.53 2.16 -13.24
CA ALA A 256 13.74 1.05 -13.76
C ALA A 256 12.31 1.51 -14.07
N ASN A 257 11.93 1.48 -15.35
CA ASN A 257 10.60 1.87 -15.82
C ASN A 257 9.70 0.63 -15.92
N ALA A 258 8.95 0.36 -14.86
CA ALA A 258 8.25 -0.91 -14.66
C ALA A 258 7.22 -1.22 -15.75
N LEU A 259 6.51 -0.22 -16.26
CA LEU A 259 5.47 -0.42 -17.29
C LEU A 259 5.98 -0.20 -18.72
N ASP A 260 7.28 0.04 -18.89
CA ASP A 260 7.94 0.23 -20.19
C ASP A 260 8.94 -0.88 -20.53
N ASP A 261 9.25 -1.78 -19.58
CA ASP A 261 10.30 -2.81 -19.71
C ASP A 261 11.64 -2.21 -20.17
N SER A 262 12.03 -1.09 -19.56
CA SER A 262 13.24 -0.35 -19.94
C SER A 262 13.96 0.26 -18.75
N LEU A 263 15.25 0.56 -18.92
CA LEU A 263 16.04 1.37 -17.99
C LEU A 263 16.28 2.75 -18.60
N THR A 264 16.13 3.80 -17.80
CA THR A 264 16.59 5.17 -18.12
C THR A 264 17.90 5.43 -17.41
N LEU A 265 18.94 5.82 -18.16
CA LEU A 265 20.22 6.23 -17.60
C LEU A 265 20.25 7.75 -17.50
N ILE A 266 20.60 8.27 -16.34
CA ILE A 266 20.69 9.71 -16.06
C ILE A 266 22.16 10.06 -15.82
N ASP A 267 22.66 11.05 -16.56
CA ASP A 267 23.93 11.71 -16.30
C ASP A 267 23.72 12.74 -15.19
N LEU A 268 24.46 12.61 -14.09
CA LEU A 268 24.31 13.43 -12.89
C LEU A 268 25.11 14.73 -12.93
N GLU A 269 26.09 14.86 -13.83
CA GLU A 269 26.79 16.13 -14.05
C GLU A 269 25.91 17.09 -14.86
N ARG A 270 25.18 16.55 -15.85
CA ARG A 270 24.31 17.31 -16.76
C ARG A 270 22.84 17.31 -16.32
N LEU A 271 22.47 16.45 -15.38
CA LEU A 271 21.10 16.23 -14.91
C LEU A 271 20.13 15.96 -16.07
N GLU A 272 20.49 15.05 -16.95
CA GLU A 272 19.68 14.70 -18.13
C GLU A 272 19.77 13.20 -18.47
N VAL A 273 18.85 12.73 -19.32
CA VAL A 273 18.87 11.35 -19.80
C VAL A 273 20.06 11.15 -20.72
N ALA A 274 20.99 10.29 -20.32
CA ALA A 274 22.15 9.91 -21.11
C ALA A 274 21.79 8.84 -22.15
N ALA A 275 21.02 7.84 -21.75
CA ALA A 275 20.67 6.70 -22.59
C ALA A 275 19.40 5.99 -22.09
N ARG A 276 18.91 5.05 -22.90
CA ARG A 276 17.85 4.11 -22.53
C ARG A 276 18.24 2.70 -22.95
N ILE A 277 17.94 1.74 -22.09
CA ILE A 277 18.16 0.32 -22.35
C ILE A 277 16.80 -0.36 -22.44
N ASP A 278 16.50 -0.97 -23.58
CA ASP A 278 15.33 -1.83 -23.77
C ASP A 278 15.61 -3.21 -23.18
N LEU A 279 14.75 -3.68 -22.27
CA LEU A 279 14.88 -4.99 -21.63
C LEU A 279 14.15 -6.10 -22.39
N GLY A 280 13.60 -5.80 -23.57
CA GLY A 280 13.00 -6.80 -24.46
C GLY A 280 11.51 -7.07 -24.18
N GLY A 281 10.82 -6.12 -23.55
CA GLY A 281 9.38 -6.23 -23.28
C GLY A 281 8.49 -6.36 -24.52
N PRO A 282 7.21 -6.75 -24.35
CA PRO A 282 6.22 -6.84 -25.42
C PRO A 282 6.16 -5.58 -26.29
N LYS A 283 6.33 -5.74 -27.60
CA LYS A 283 6.34 -4.61 -28.56
C LYS A 283 4.94 -4.11 -28.93
N VAL A 284 3.91 -4.95 -28.72
CA VAL A 284 2.51 -4.58 -28.92
C VAL A 284 1.87 -4.33 -27.56
N ILE A 285 1.33 -3.12 -27.38
CA ILE A 285 0.58 -2.78 -26.17
C ILE A 285 -0.82 -3.38 -26.30
N THR A 286 -1.08 -4.42 -25.51
CA THR A 286 -2.41 -5.02 -25.42
C THR A 286 -3.37 -4.05 -24.73
N LYS A 287 -4.68 -4.28 -24.89
CA LYS A 287 -5.71 -3.50 -24.21
C LYS A 287 -5.56 -3.53 -22.68
N THR A 288 -5.24 -4.69 -22.10
CA THR A 288 -4.97 -4.83 -20.67
C THR A 288 -3.79 -3.97 -20.24
N ARG A 289 -2.66 -4.01 -20.97
CA ARG A 289 -1.48 -3.21 -20.63
C ARG A 289 -1.70 -1.71 -20.83
N CYS A 290 -2.54 -1.32 -21.78
CA CYS A 290 -3.00 0.07 -21.89
C CYS A 290 -3.79 0.49 -20.63
N GLY A 291 -4.72 -0.35 -20.17
CA GLY A 291 -5.47 -0.12 -18.93
C GLY A 291 -4.60 -0.02 -17.69
N GLU A 292 -3.59 -0.88 -17.58
CA GLU A 292 -2.59 -0.84 -16.50
C GLU A 292 -1.82 0.49 -16.50
N ARG A 293 -1.32 0.94 -17.66
CA ARG A 293 -0.65 2.25 -17.78
C ARG A 293 -1.55 3.41 -17.39
N LEU A 294 -2.84 3.35 -17.74
CA LEU A 294 -3.82 4.37 -17.31
C LEU A 294 -4.06 4.34 -15.80
N PHE A 295 -4.15 3.15 -15.21
CA PHE A 295 -4.36 2.96 -13.77
C PHE A 295 -3.24 3.58 -12.92
N HIS A 296 -2.00 3.44 -13.36
CA HIS A 296 -0.84 4.02 -12.69
C HIS A 296 -0.58 5.50 -13.06
N SER A 297 -1.28 6.07 -14.05
CA SER A 297 -0.99 7.43 -14.49
C SER A 297 -1.83 8.47 -13.76
N ALA A 298 -1.18 9.46 -13.15
CA ALA A 298 -1.86 10.62 -12.57
C ALA A 298 -2.25 11.69 -13.59
N ARG A 299 -2.00 11.45 -14.90
CA ARG A 299 -2.40 12.37 -15.98
C ARG A 299 -3.90 12.67 -15.99
N ILE A 300 -4.69 11.76 -15.45
CA ILE A 300 -6.14 11.84 -15.40
C ILE A 300 -6.68 12.53 -14.16
N THR A 301 -5.81 13.19 -13.38
CA THR A 301 -6.15 13.96 -12.19
C THR A 301 -5.67 15.40 -12.30
N PHE A 302 -6.49 16.34 -11.81
CA PHE A 302 -6.18 17.75 -11.75
C PHE A 302 -4.85 18.00 -11.03
N HIS A 303 -3.97 18.78 -11.64
CA HIS A 303 -2.57 19.00 -11.22
C HIS A 303 -1.71 17.73 -11.07
N ARG A 304 -2.20 16.58 -11.54
CA ARG A 304 -1.55 15.26 -11.43
C ARG A 304 -1.30 14.81 -9.99
N GLN A 305 -2.21 15.13 -9.08
CA GLN A 305 -2.02 14.85 -7.64
C GLN A 305 -1.89 13.37 -7.28
N PHE A 306 -2.65 12.50 -7.94
CA PHE A 306 -2.70 11.07 -7.65
C PHE A 306 -3.21 10.28 -8.86
N SER A 307 -2.98 8.97 -8.84
CA SER A 307 -3.47 8.00 -9.80
C SER A 307 -4.46 7.03 -9.13
N CYS A 308 -5.01 6.05 -9.87
CA CYS A 308 -5.79 4.99 -9.23
C CYS A 308 -4.91 4.15 -8.29
N HIS A 309 -3.63 3.98 -8.65
CA HIS A 309 -2.64 3.26 -7.85
C HIS A 309 -2.38 3.91 -6.48
N SER A 310 -2.50 5.24 -6.35
CA SER A 310 -2.28 5.93 -5.08
C SER A 310 -3.21 5.48 -3.96
N CYS A 311 -4.47 5.17 -4.30
CA CYS A 311 -5.42 4.57 -3.37
C CYS A 311 -5.42 3.05 -3.48
N HIS A 312 -5.17 2.50 -4.68
CA HIS A 312 -5.19 1.05 -4.91
C HIS A 312 -3.80 0.52 -5.29
N PRO A 313 -2.83 0.49 -4.34
CA PRO A 313 -1.47 0.07 -4.59
C PRO A 313 -1.47 -1.38 -5.11
N ASP A 314 -0.90 -1.59 -6.30
CA ASP A 314 -0.91 -2.86 -7.05
C ASP A 314 -2.30 -3.56 -7.08
N GLY A 315 -3.35 -2.75 -7.26
CA GLY A 315 -4.75 -3.20 -7.32
C GLY A 315 -5.36 -3.60 -5.98
N HIS A 316 -4.69 -3.32 -4.87
CA HIS A 316 -5.11 -3.71 -3.53
C HIS A 316 -5.57 -2.52 -2.69
N VAL A 317 -5.57 -2.67 -1.36
CA VAL A 317 -5.97 -1.64 -0.42
C VAL A 317 -4.75 -0.87 0.09
N ASP A 318 -4.91 0.43 0.31
CA ASP A 318 -3.93 1.27 1.01
C ASP A 318 -4.15 1.29 2.54
N GLY A 319 -5.17 0.57 3.02
CA GLY A 319 -5.51 0.43 4.43
C GLY A 319 -6.09 1.69 5.06
N LEU A 320 -6.63 2.62 4.26
CA LEU A 320 -7.25 3.86 4.72
C LEU A 320 -8.75 3.91 4.42
N THR A 321 -9.45 4.65 5.27
CA THR A 321 -10.88 4.98 5.11
C THR A 321 -11.04 6.37 4.50
N TYR A 322 -11.97 6.55 3.56
CA TYR A 322 -12.16 7.78 2.82
C TYR A 322 -13.54 8.42 3.04
N ASP A 323 -13.57 9.74 3.09
CA ASP A 323 -14.77 10.56 3.06
C ASP A 323 -15.01 11.08 1.62
N ILE A 324 -16.09 10.62 1.00
CA ILE A 324 -16.37 10.82 -0.42
C ILE A 324 -17.59 11.72 -0.59
N GLU A 325 -17.41 12.88 -1.24
CA GLU A 325 -18.44 13.94 -1.36
C GLU A 325 -19.84 13.43 -1.77
N PRO A 326 -20.01 12.56 -2.78
CA PRO A 326 -21.32 12.02 -3.15
C PRO A 326 -22.16 11.43 -2.02
N ASP A 327 -21.52 10.92 -0.96
CA ASP A 327 -22.16 10.24 0.14
C ASP A 327 -22.55 11.24 1.26
N GLY A 328 -22.07 12.49 1.15
CA GLY A 328 -22.31 13.62 2.03
C GLY A 328 -21.02 14.06 2.72
N LEU A 329 -20.76 15.37 2.77
CA LEU A 329 -19.54 15.91 3.39
C LEU A 329 -19.48 15.54 4.88
N GLY A 330 -18.47 14.79 5.30
CA GLY A 330 -18.32 14.39 6.69
C GLY A 330 -19.06 13.10 7.07
N ALA A 331 -19.78 12.46 6.12
CA ALA A 331 -20.66 11.33 6.36
C ALA A 331 -20.20 10.08 5.60
N SER A 332 -20.65 8.90 6.07
CA SER A 332 -20.39 7.60 5.45
C SER A 332 -18.92 7.39 5.03
N PRO A 333 -17.94 7.48 5.96
CA PRO A 333 -16.58 7.14 5.62
C PRO A 333 -16.50 5.67 5.21
N VAL A 334 -15.84 5.40 4.10
CA VAL A 334 -15.77 4.06 3.51
C VAL A 334 -14.34 3.53 3.50
N ASP A 335 -14.20 2.27 3.87
CA ASP A 335 -12.95 1.53 3.68
C ASP A 335 -12.67 1.33 2.18
N ASN A 336 -11.39 1.36 1.84
CA ASN A 336 -10.96 1.12 0.49
C ASN A 336 -11.04 -0.38 0.14
N ARG A 337 -11.80 -0.72 -0.91
CA ARG A 337 -11.97 -2.13 -1.34
C ARG A 337 -10.84 -2.57 -2.26
N THR A 338 -10.40 -3.82 -2.10
CA THR A 338 -9.50 -4.45 -3.07
C THR A 338 -10.12 -4.51 -4.46
N LEU A 339 -9.30 -4.34 -5.50
CA LEU A 339 -9.66 -4.55 -6.89
C LEU A 339 -9.18 -5.92 -7.43
N ARG A 340 -8.53 -6.73 -6.59
CA ARG A 340 -8.01 -8.05 -6.98
C ARG A 340 -9.14 -9.05 -7.12
N GLY A 341 -9.30 -9.64 -8.31
CA GLY A 341 -10.26 -10.70 -8.56
C GLY A 341 -11.73 -10.32 -8.44
N ILE A 342 -12.07 -9.04 -8.68
CA ILE A 342 -13.45 -8.52 -8.58
C ILE A 342 -14.31 -8.78 -9.82
N LEU A 343 -13.81 -9.56 -10.79
CA LEU A 343 -14.61 -9.98 -11.92
C LEU A 343 -15.84 -10.75 -11.41
N ASP A 344 -17.02 -10.38 -11.90
CA ASP A 344 -18.33 -10.96 -11.57
C ASP A 344 -18.88 -10.68 -10.15
N THR A 345 -18.28 -9.76 -9.40
CA THR A 345 -18.74 -9.36 -8.06
C THR A 345 -19.63 -8.11 -8.05
N ALA A 346 -20.12 -7.65 -9.21
CA ALA A 346 -21.03 -6.52 -9.27
C ALA A 346 -22.34 -6.81 -8.48
N PRO A 347 -22.98 -5.80 -7.86
CA PRO A 347 -22.68 -4.37 -7.94
C PRO A 347 -21.44 -3.95 -7.14
N PHE A 348 -20.99 -2.72 -7.35
CA PHE A 348 -19.81 -2.13 -6.72
C PHE A 348 -20.19 -1.01 -5.75
N LYS A 349 -19.18 -0.59 -4.97
CA LYS A 349 -19.26 0.24 -3.74
C LYS A 349 -19.81 -0.53 -2.54
N TRP A 350 -19.63 0.05 -1.36
CA TRP A 350 -20.20 -0.49 -0.13
C TRP A 350 -21.72 -0.42 -0.09
N GLU A 351 -22.37 0.54 -0.74
CA GLU A 351 -23.84 0.59 -0.77
C GLU A 351 -24.44 -0.30 -1.88
N GLY A 352 -23.61 -0.95 -2.72
CA GLY A 352 -24.10 -1.81 -3.81
C GLY A 352 -24.90 -1.04 -4.88
N THR A 353 -24.71 0.27 -5.00
CA THR A 353 -25.50 1.12 -5.89
C THR A 353 -24.94 1.22 -7.30
N ASN A 354 -23.74 0.70 -7.56
CA ASN A 354 -23.08 0.86 -8.84
C ASN A 354 -23.06 -0.44 -9.66
N PRO A 355 -23.79 -0.53 -10.79
CA PRO A 355 -23.91 -1.78 -11.54
C PRO A 355 -22.66 -2.18 -12.34
N SER A 356 -21.71 -1.27 -12.58
CA SER A 356 -20.52 -1.59 -13.37
C SER A 356 -19.30 -0.70 -13.07
N LEU A 357 -18.10 -1.23 -13.33
CA LEU A 357 -16.86 -0.45 -13.27
C LEU A 357 -16.85 0.71 -14.26
N ARG A 358 -17.43 0.55 -15.46
CA ARG A 358 -17.59 1.66 -16.42
C ARG A 358 -18.35 2.83 -15.84
N ARG A 359 -19.37 2.58 -15.02
CA ARG A 359 -20.12 3.62 -14.33
C ARG A 359 -19.32 4.22 -13.16
N GLN A 360 -18.50 3.42 -12.47
CA GLN A 360 -17.59 3.87 -11.40
C GLN A 360 -16.46 4.75 -11.94
N CYS A 361 -15.67 4.20 -12.87
CA CYS A 361 -14.45 4.77 -13.43
C CYS A 361 -14.70 5.75 -14.59
N GLY A 362 -15.95 5.86 -15.06
CA GLY A 362 -16.35 6.78 -16.13
C GLY A 362 -16.52 8.23 -15.66
N PRO A 363 -17.49 9.00 -16.20
CA PRO A 363 -17.67 10.43 -15.87
C PRO A 363 -17.81 10.75 -14.38
N ARG A 364 -18.28 9.80 -13.57
CA ARG A 364 -18.38 9.97 -12.12
C ARG A 364 -17.02 10.18 -11.46
N LEU A 365 -16.00 9.39 -11.86
CA LEU A 365 -14.65 9.51 -11.35
C LEU A 365 -14.08 10.91 -11.61
N ALA A 366 -14.28 11.40 -12.84
CA ALA A 366 -13.91 12.75 -13.25
C ALA A 366 -14.60 13.84 -12.40
N VAL A 367 -15.91 13.70 -12.15
CA VAL A 367 -16.67 14.71 -11.41
C VAL A 367 -16.26 14.78 -9.94
N PHE A 368 -16.05 13.66 -9.26
CA PHE A 368 -15.91 13.64 -7.80
C PHE A 368 -14.49 13.48 -7.29
N PHE A 369 -13.63 12.79 -8.04
CA PHE A 369 -12.28 12.49 -7.59
C PHE A 369 -11.26 13.30 -8.38
N THR A 370 -11.23 13.13 -9.71
CA THR A 370 -10.06 13.56 -10.46
C THR A 370 -10.17 14.99 -11.00
N ARG A 371 -11.38 15.56 -11.06
CA ARG A 371 -11.68 16.97 -11.40
C ARG A 371 -11.08 17.44 -12.73
N ILE A 372 -11.02 16.56 -13.71
CA ILE A 372 -10.57 16.84 -15.09
C ILE A 372 -11.48 16.09 -16.09
N GLN A 373 -11.18 16.12 -17.39
CA GLN A 373 -11.95 15.38 -18.38
C GLN A 373 -11.98 13.87 -18.07
N PRO A 374 -13.11 13.20 -18.32
CA PRO A 374 -13.19 11.75 -18.19
C PRO A 374 -12.34 11.05 -19.24
N PHE A 375 -12.02 9.78 -18.98
CA PHE A 375 -11.45 8.88 -19.97
C PHE A 375 -12.29 8.85 -21.26
N THR A 376 -11.61 8.70 -22.40
CA THR A 376 -12.29 8.36 -23.65
C THR A 376 -12.97 6.98 -23.54
N PRO A 377 -13.94 6.65 -24.41
CA PRO A 377 -14.55 5.32 -24.42
C PRO A 377 -13.53 4.18 -24.53
N GLU A 378 -12.48 4.36 -25.33
CA GLU A 378 -11.40 3.39 -25.53
C GLU A 378 -10.54 3.23 -24.28
N GLU A 379 -10.12 4.34 -23.66
CA GLU A 379 -9.34 4.35 -22.42
C GLU A 379 -10.13 3.71 -21.27
N LEU A 380 -11.39 4.10 -21.09
CA LEU A 380 -12.26 3.51 -20.07
C LEU A 380 -12.43 2.01 -20.29
N SER A 381 -12.56 1.60 -21.56
CA SER A 381 -12.66 0.18 -21.92
C SER A 381 -11.38 -0.60 -21.62
N ALA A 382 -10.22 0.03 -21.77
CA ALA A 382 -8.93 -0.55 -21.42
C ALA A 382 -8.75 -0.65 -19.90
N LEU A 383 -9.07 0.41 -19.16
CA LEU A 383 -9.02 0.45 -17.70
C LEU A 383 -9.96 -0.58 -17.05
N ASP A 384 -11.22 -0.62 -17.51
CA ASP A 384 -12.22 -1.63 -17.12
C ASP A 384 -11.71 -3.05 -17.35
N ARG A 385 -11.09 -3.31 -18.51
CA ARG A 385 -10.48 -4.61 -18.81
C ARG A 385 -9.35 -4.94 -17.84
N TYR A 386 -8.44 -3.99 -17.56
CA TYR A 386 -7.33 -4.20 -16.64
C TYR A 386 -7.83 -4.55 -15.24
N ILE A 387 -8.70 -3.72 -14.66
CA ILE A 387 -9.23 -3.90 -13.30
C ILE A 387 -9.90 -5.27 -13.16
N CYS A 388 -10.74 -5.66 -14.14
CA CYS A 388 -11.38 -6.98 -14.18
C CYS A 388 -10.41 -8.17 -14.32
N THR A 389 -9.14 -7.93 -14.62
CA THR A 389 -8.12 -8.98 -14.82
C THR A 389 -7.02 -8.96 -13.77
N ILE A 390 -7.08 -8.07 -12.76
CA ILE A 390 -6.12 -8.06 -11.66
C ILE A 390 -6.26 -9.39 -10.91
N PRO A 391 -5.21 -10.23 -10.85
CA PRO A 391 -5.29 -11.53 -10.21
C PRO A 391 -5.32 -11.40 -8.69
N ARG A 392 -5.83 -12.44 -8.03
CA ARG A 392 -5.61 -12.64 -6.59
C ARG A 392 -4.25 -13.32 -6.38
N PRO A 393 -3.49 -12.96 -5.33
CA PRO A 393 -2.33 -13.74 -4.96
C PRO A 393 -2.75 -15.16 -4.56
N PRO A 394 -1.87 -16.17 -4.71
CA PRO A 394 -2.10 -17.50 -4.15
C PRO A 394 -2.45 -17.41 -2.65
N ASN A 395 -3.45 -18.17 -2.21
CA ASN A 395 -3.81 -18.20 -0.79
C ASN A 395 -2.72 -18.93 0.02
N ARG A 396 -2.12 -18.21 0.97
CA ARG A 396 -1.03 -18.72 1.83
C ARG A 396 -1.46 -19.69 2.92
N TYR A 397 -2.71 -19.59 3.38
CA TYR A 397 -3.27 -20.48 4.41
C TYR A 397 -3.85 -21.77 3.83
N ARG A 398 -4.04 -21.80 2.51
CA ARG A 398 -4.47 -22.98 1.76
C ARG A 398 -3.96 -22.94 0.32
N PRO A 399 -2.80 -23.56 0.03
CA PRO A 399 -2.35 -23.77 -1.33
C PRO A 399 -3.40 -24.48 -2.18
N LEU A 400 -3.40 -24.21 -3.49
CA LEU A 400 -4.38 -24.80 -4.41
C LEU A 400 -4.33 -26.34 -4.35
N GLY A 401 -5.47 -26.97 -4.03
CA GLY A 401 -5.59 -28.42 -3.91
C GLY A 401 -5.19 -28.99 -2.55
N ALA A 402 -4.73 -28.18 -1.60
CA ALA A 402 -4.46 -28.62 -0.24
C ALA A 402 -5.74 -28.93 0.53
N GLU A 403 -5.67 -29.98 1.34
CA GLU A 403 -6.70 -30.33 2.33
C GLU A 403 -6.79 -29.26 3.43
N LEU A 404 -7.99 -29.09 3.99
CA LEU A 404 -8.17 -28.23 5.16
C LEU A 404 -7.49 -28.86 6.38
N THR A 405 -6.84 -28.03 7.20
CA THR A 405 -6.40 -28.46 8.54
C THR A 405 -7.62 -28.78 9.42
N ASP A 406 -7.40 -29.42 10.57
CA ASP A 406 -8.49 -29.76 11.48
C ASP A 406 -9.24 -28.52 11.99
N ALA A 407 -8.52 -27.43 12.29
CA ALA A 407 -9.11 -26.16 12.68
C ALA A 407 -9.96 -25.56 11.55
N GLN A 408 -9.42 -25.50 10.33
CA GLN A 408 -10.13 -24.99 9.16
C GLN A 408 -11.37 -25.85 8.82
N ARG A 409 -11.31 -27.17 9.03
CA ARG A 409 -12.47 -28.07 8.83
C ARG A 409 -13.57 -27.82 9.87
N ARG A 410 -13.21 -27.65 11.14
CA ARG A 410 -14.18 -27.26 12.20
C ARG A 410 -14.75 -25.87 11.93
N GLY A 411 -13.92 -24.93 11.49
CA GLY A 411 -14.32 -23.59 11.06
C GLY A 411 -15.32 -23.60 9.93
N LYS A 412 -15.09 -24.43 8.91
CA LYS A 412 -16.04 -24.63 7.81
C LYS A 412 -17.39 -25.15 8.32
N ALA A 413 -17.38 -26.12 9.24
CA ALA A 413 -18.60 -26.64 9.83
C ALA A 413 -19.37 -25.55 10.61
N LEU A 414 -18.66 -24.64 11.29
CA LEU A 414 -19.26 -23.49 11.97
C LEU A 414 -19.82 -22.46 10.98
N PHE A 415 -19.10 -22.18 9.90
CA PHE A 415 -19.55 -21.27 8.83
C PHE A 415 -20.84 -21.77 8.14
N GLU A 416 -20.96 -23.08 7.97
CA GLU A 416 -22.11 -23.74 7.33
C GLU A 416 -23.21 -24.15 8.32
N ARG A 417 -23.05 -23.87 9.62
CA ARG A 417 -23.95 -24.38 10.65
C ARG A 417 -25.37 -23.82 10.51
N THR A 418 -26.34 -24.64 10.90
CA THR A 418 -27.77 -24.31 10.85
C THR A 418 -28.42 -24.23 12.23
N THR A 419 -27.68 -24.57 13.28
CA THR A 419 -28.10 -24.56 14.67
C THR A 419 -27.02 -23.95 15.56
N THR A 420 -27.45 -23.32 16.65
CA THR A 420 -26.59 -22.83 17.74
C THR A 420 -26.10 -23.99 18.60
N ASN A 421 -25.14 -23.73 19.48
CA ASN A 421 -24.57 -24.70 20.42
C ASN A 421 -25.62 -25.30 21.38
N ASP A 422 -26.70 -24.57 21.67
CA ASP A 422 -27.83 -25.04 22.48
C ASP A 422 -28.96 -25.71 21.66
N GLY A 423 -28.74 -25.91 20.35
CA GLY A 423 -29.64 -26.63 19.46
C GLY A 423 -30.77 -25.81 18.85
N ARG A 424 -30.85 -24.49 19.10
CA ARG A 424 -31.84 -23.62 18.42
C ARG A 424 -31.50 -23.49 16.94
N VAL A 425 -32.52 -23.45 16.09
CA VAL A 425 -32.34 -23.27 14.64
C VAL A 425 -31.95 -21.82 14.35
N ILE A 426 -30.88 -21.64 13.58
CA ILE A 426 -30.47 -20.33 13.06
C ILE A 426 -31.35 -20.00 11.85
N ALA A 427 -31.99 -18.83 11.87
CA ALA A 427 -32.78 -18.33 10.75
C ALA A 427 -31.94 -18.31 9.47
N LYS A 428 -32.52 -18.73 8.33
CA LYS A 428 -31.76 -18.89 7.07
C LYS A 428 -30.98 -17.63 6.70
N ASP A 429 -31.62 -16.46 6.75
CA ASP A 429 -31.02 -15.18 6.37
C ASP A 429 -29.91 -14.71 7.33
N ASN A 430 -29.75 -15.38 8.48
CA ASN A 430 -28.73 -15.08 9.48
C ASN A 430 -27.66 -16.18 9.60
N ARG A 431 -27.50 -17.01 8.57
CA ARG A 431 -26.41 -18.00 8.44
C ARG A 431 -25.34 -17.42 7.52
N CYS A 432 -24.06 -17.59 7.84
CA CYS A 432 -22.95 -17.07 7.04
C CYS A 432 -23.04 -17.53 5.57
N ILE A 433 -23.26 -18.83 5.36
CA ILE A 433 -23.36 -19.45 4.02
C ILE A 433 -24.52 -18.91 3.16
N THR A 434 -25.54 -18.27 3.75
CA THR A 434 -26.68 -17.73 2.97
C THR A 434 -26.27 -16.50 2.18
N CYS A 435 -25.51 -15.59 2.79
CA CYS A 435 -24.98 -14.40 2.12
C CYS A 435 -23.63 -14.67 1.45
N HIS A 436 -22.86 -15.63 1.95
CA HIS A 436 -21.51 -15.92 1.49
C HIS A 436 -21.37 -17.39 1.05
N PHE A 437 -21.77 -17.71 -0.18
CA PHE A 437 -21.65 -19.06 -0.75
C PHE A 437 -20.60 -19.15 -1.88
N PRO A 438 -19.95 -20.32 -2.07
CA PRO A 438 -18.99 -20.52 -3.16
C PRO A 438 -19.58 -20.25 -4.56
N PRO A 439 -18.77 -19.83 -5.55
CA PRO A 439 -17.31 -19.75 -5.52
C PRO A 439 -16.75 -18.37 -5.15
N LEU A 440 -17.58 -17.33 -5.07
CA LEU A 440 -17.15 -15.96 -4.75
C LEU A 440 -17.37 -15.60 -3.29
N TYR A 441 -18.17 -16.37 -2.56
CA TYR A 441 -18.57 -16.06 -1.19
C TYR A 441 -19.22 -14.68 -1.08
N THR A 442 -20.12 -14.38 -2.02
CA THR A 442 -20.99 -13.20 -2.00
C THR A 442 -22.26 -13.53 -2.75
N ASP A 443 -23.40 -13.10 -2.22
CA ASP A 443 -24.70 -13.17 -2.88
C ASP A 443 -24.97 -11.95 -3.79
N ARG A 444 -24.06 -10.96 -3.78
CA ARG A 444 -24.12 -9.71 -4.56
C ARG A 444 -25.40 -8.92 -4.31
N SER A 445 -25.90 -9.00 -3.07
CA SER A 445 -27.08 -8.30 -2.60
C SER A 445 -26.73 -7.31 -1.50
N ARG A 446 -27.67 -6.41 -1.19
CA ARG A 446 -27.57 -5.52 -0.03
C ARG A 446 -28.18 -6.19 1.20
N ARG A 447 -27.48 -6.13 2.32
CA ARG A 447 -27.92 -6.68 3.61
C ARG A 447 -27.71 -5.67 4.73
N ASN A 448 -28.66 -5.60 5.65
CA ASN A 448 -28.47 -4.95 6.94
C ASN A 448 -28.01 -5.99 7.96
N VAL A 449 -26.73 -5.96 8.29
CA VAL A 449 -26.09 -6.86 9.25
C VAL A 449 -25.85 -6.18 10.61
N GLY A 450 -26.51 -5.05 10.87
CA GLY A 450 -26.40 -4.32 12.14
C GLY A 450 -25.11 -3.50 12.31
N THR A 451 -24.34 -3.28 11.24
CA THR A 451 -23.04 -2.60 11.28
C THR A 451 -23.13 -1.08 11.14
N LYS A 452 -24.33 -0.52 10.98
CA LYS A 452 -24.54 0.93 10.86
C LYS A 452 -23.99 1.70 12.06
N MET A 453 -23.22 2.74 11.79
CA MET A 453 -22.65 3.65 12.78
C MET A 453 -23.25 5.06 12.70
N ALA A 454 -22.86 5.92 13.65
CA ALA A 454 -23.41 7.26 13.80
C ALA A 454 -23.26 8.16 12.57
N LEU A 455 -22.19 7.96 11.78
CA LEU A 455 -21.91 8.75 10.58
C LEU A 455 -22.49 8.15 9.30
N ASP A 456 -23.01 6.92 9.37
CA ASP A 456 -23.54 6.23 8.21
C ASP A 456 -24.97 6.70 7.91
N ARG A 457 -25.23 6.95 6.63
CA ARG A 457 -26.58 7.31 6.18
C ARG A 457 -27.42 6.07 5.89
N GLU A 458 -26.79 5.06 5.31
CA GLU A 458 -27.38 3.78 4.96
C GLU A 458 -27.21 2.75 6.08
N SER A 459 -28.07 1.74 6.11
CA SER A 459 -27.91 0.56 7.00
C SER A 459 -27.63 -0.72 6.22
N ASP A 460 -27.86 -0.68 4.91
CA ASP A 460 -27.80 -1.83 4.01
C ASP A 460 -26.60 -1.69 3.09
N PHE A 461 -25.67 -2.64 3.20
CA PHE A 461 -24.42 -2.66 2.44
C PHE A 461 -24.36 -3.87 1.52
N ASP A 462 -23.68 -3.71 0.38
CA ASP A 462 -23.28 -4.80 -0.50
C ASP A 462 -22.50 -5.86 0.27
N VAL A 463 -22.86 -7.12 0.08
CA VAL A 463 -22.14 -8.25 0.66
C VAL A 463 -20.83 -8.44 -0.10
N PRO A 464 -19.65 -8.14 0.48
CA PRO A 464 -18.38 -8.30 -0.23
C PRO A 464 -18.05 -9.79 -0.44
N HIS A 465 -17.25 -10.08 -1.47
CA HIS A 465 -16.66 -11.42 -1.62
C HIS A 465 -15.69 -11.71 -0.47
N LEU A 466 -15.55 -12.98 -0.09
CA LEU A 466 -14.61 -13.39 0.98
C LEU A 466 -13.31 -14.00 0.46
N ASN A 467 -13.14 -14.12 -0.86
CA ASN A 467 -11.90 -14.65 -1.43
C ASN A 467 -10.69 -13.78 -1.05
N ASN A 468 -9.66 -14.40 -0.45
CA ASN A 468 -8.48 -13.77 0.13
C ASN A 468 -8.78 -12.70 1.20
N VAL A 469 -9.89 -12.82 1.95
CA VAL A 469 -10.28 -11.81 2.97
C VAL A 469 -9.24 -11.63 4.09
N TYR A 470 -8.37 -12.60 4.32
CA TYR A 470 -7.27 -12.45 5.29
C TYR A 470 -6.29 -11.30 4.98
N ASP A 471 -6.26 -10.82 3.73
CA ASP A 471 -5.30 -9.83 3.24
C ASP A 471 -5.88 -8.40 3.22
N SER A 472 -7.18 -8.23 3.48
CA SER A 472 -7.88 -6.98 3.22
C SER A 472 -8.17 -6.12 4.45
N ALA A 473 -7.52 -6.38 5.59
CA ALA A 473 -7.76 -5.61 6.81
C ALA A 473 -7.44 -4.11 6.59
N PRO A 474 -8.22 -3.19 7.18
CA PRO A 474 -9.32 -3.43 8.14
C PRO A 474 -10.62 -3.90 7.47
N TYR A 475 -11.61 -4.25 8.29
CA TYR A 475 -12.86 -4.88 7.88
C TYR A 475 -14.09 -4.01 8.16
N LEU A 476 -15.21 -4.43 7.57
CA LEU A 476 -16.48 -3.71 7.49
C LEU A 476 -16.41 -2.48 6.59
N HIS A 477 -17.57 -1.91 6.28
CA HIS A 477 -17.71 -0.88 5.23
C HIS A 477 -16.92 0.40 5.51
N ASN A 478 -16.57 0.64 6.77
CA ASN A 478 -15.88 1.83 7.25
C ASN A 478 -14.53 1.52 7.90
N GLY A 479 -14.04 0.28 7.79
CA GLY A 479 -12.70 -0.11 8.25
C GLY A 479 -12.54 -0.08 9.78
N ILE A 480 -13.64 -0.20 10.53
CA ILE A 480 -13.62 -0.10 11.99
C ILE A 480 -13.05 -1.34 12.69
N ALA A 481 -13.12 -2.50 12.05
CA ALA A 481 -12.66 -3.76 12.63
C ALA A 481 -11.24 -4.07 12.14
N GLU A 482 -10.27 -4.08 13.03
CA GLU A 482 -8.85 -4.30 12.67
C GLU A 482 -8.56 -5.77 12.36
N THR A 483 -9.38 -6.67 12.91
CA THR A 483 -9.24 -8.12 12.77
C THR A 483 -10.58 -8.78 12.41
N LEU A 484 -10.54 -9.99 11.87
CA LEU A 484 -11.75 -10.75 11.57
C LEU A 484 -12.56 -11.05 12.85
N GLU A 485 -11.86 -11.27 13.96
CA GLU A 485 -12.43 -11.53 15.28
C GLU A 485 -13.25 -10.34 15.80
N GLU A 486 -12.81 -9.10 15.54
CA GLU A 486 -13.52 -7.90 15.99
C GLU A 486 -14.89 -7.72 15.34
N ILE A 487 -15.07 -8.23 14.10
CA ILE A 487 -16.37 -8.21 13.41
C ILE A 487 -17.46 -8.77 14.34
N TRP A 488 -17.18 -9.88 15.02
CA TRP A 488 -18.14 -10.53 15.89
C TRP A 488 -18.03 -10.14 17.36
N THR A 489 -16.81 -9.99 17.88
CA THR A 489 -16.61 -9.71 19.31
C THR A 489 -16.93 -8.28 19.73
N ARG A 490 -16.92 -7.33 18.78
CA ARG A 490 -17.18 -5.90 19.05
C ARG A 490 -18.33 -5.35 18.22
N TYR A 491 -18.47 -5.78 16.97
CA TYR A 491 -19.38 -5.17 15.99
C TYR A 491 -20.59 -6.05 15.61
N ASN A 492 -20.88 -7.12 16.38
CA ASN A 492 -22.07 -7.97 16.22
C ASN A 492 -22.85 -8.23 17.55
N PRO A 493 -23.16 -7.20 18.36
CA PRO A 493 -23.75 -7.40 19.68
C PRO A 493 -25.14 -8.06 19.68
N GLU A 494 -25.85 -8.01 18.55
CA GLU A 494 -27.22 -8.51 18.40
C GLU A 494 -27.32 -9.74 17.47
N ASP A 495 -26.19 -10.39 17.14
CA ASP A 495 -26.17 -11.53 16.21
C ASP A 495 -26.85 -11.23 14.86
N LYS A 496 -26.69 -10.01 14.31
CA LYS A 496 -27.25 -9.62 13.00
C LYS A 496 -26.32 -9.94 11.83
N HIS A 497 -25.05 -10.19 12.12
CA HIS A 497 -24.03 -10.58 11.15
C HIS A 497 -23.62 -12.05 11.35
N GLY A 498 -24.62 -12.94 11.30
CA GLY A 498 -24.47 -14.32 11.74
C GLY A 498 -24.66 -14.45 13.25
N VAL A 499 -25.20 -15.59 13.68
CA VAL A 499 -25.26 -15.94 15.10
C VAL A 499 -23.89 -16.44 15.51
N THR A 500 -23.19 -15.73 16.39
CA THR A 500 -21.84 -16.07 16.87
C THR A 500 -21.66 -15.88 18.37
N ASN A 501 -22.56 -15.19 19.07
CA ASN A 501 -22.43 -14.95 20.52
C ASN A 501 -22.53 -16.20 21.39
N ASP A 502 -23.04 -17.31 20.87
CA ASP A 502 -23.04 -18.62 21.55
C ASP A 502 -21.73 -19.39 21.36
N MET A 503 -20.85 -18.97 20.44
CA MET A 503 -19.60 -19.65 20.14
C MET A 503 -18.59 -19.48 21.29
N THR A 504 -17.83 -20.53 21.56
CA THR A 504 -16.64 -20.42 22.40
C THR A 504 -15.52 -19.68 21.65
N LYS A 505 -14.50 -19.23 22.38
CA LYS A 505 -13.32 -18.61 21.76
C LYS A 505 -12.64 -19.54 20.74
N ASP A 506 -12.54 -20.83 21.05
CA ASP A 506 -11.93 -21.81 20.13
C ASP A 506 -12.76 -22.00 18.86
N GLN A 507 -14.08 -22.00 18.97
CA GLN A 507 -14.97 -22.06 17.79
C GLN A 507 -14.82 -20.81 16.93
N LEU A 508 -14.76 -19.62 17.53
CA LEU A 508 -14.54 -18.39 16.77
C LEU A 508 -13.18 -18.38 16.07
N ASN A 509 -12.13 -18.86 16.74
CA ASN A 509 -10.80 -19.01 16.14
C ASN A 509 -10.83 -20.00 14.96
N ASP A 510 -11.49 -21.15 15.12
CA ASP A 510 -11.65 -22.13 14.04
C ASP A 510 -12.39 -21.49 12.83
N LEU A 511 -13.45 -20.71 13.06
CA LEU A 511 -14.16 -19.97 12.02
C LEU A 511 -13.23 -19.01 11.27
N VAL A 512 -12.41 -18.24 11.99
CA VAL A 512 -11.42 -17.34 11.40
C VAL A 512 -10.38 -18.13 10.58
N GLU A 513 -9.90 -19.27 11.07
CA GLU A 513 -8.98 -20.13 10.32
C GLU A 513 -9.60 -20.62 8.99
N PHE A 514 -10.89 -20.94 8.97
CA PHE A 514 -11.58 -21.25 7.72
C PHE A 514 -11.65 -20.05 6.77
N LEU A 515 -12.01 -18.86 7.27
CA LEU A 515 -12.08 -17.64 6.44
C LEU A 515 -10.75 -17.28 5.81
N LYS A 516 -9.64 -17.54 6.51
CA LYS A 516 -8.29 -17.38 5.97
C LYS A 516 -8.02 -18.27 4.75
N THR A 517 -8.75 -19.38 4.58
CA THR A 517 -8.59 -20.30 3.45
C THR A 517 -9.35 -19.92 2.18
N LEU A 518 -10.19 -18.88 2.26
CA LEU A 518 -11.06 -18.46 1.15
C LEU A 518 -10.30 -17.67 0.08
#